data_AF-A0A154MNA7-F1
#
_entry.id   AF-A0A154MNA7-F1
#
_cell.length_a   1.000
_cell.length_b   1.000
_cell.length_c   1.000
_cell.angle_alpha   90.00
_cell.angle_beta   90.00
_cell.angle_gamma   90.00
#
_symmetry.space_group_name_H-M   'P 1'
#
loop_
_entity.id
_entity.type
_entity.pdbx_description
1 polymer ?
#
loop_
_entity_poly.entity_id
_entity_poly.type
_entity_poly.pdbx_seq_one_letter_code
_entity_poly.pdbx_strand_id
1 'polypeptide(L)'
;MSWNDFYQRRDILEAALRQAGHHPADPLSLDEIPGAAKYFATEAELLVALQYKWSLVFNGHLRAEMADPDYADHDLALDRVDAVTRAWNRATAEHETLRAVLDAALERCPALLPSHEAELRTLALTAGLADGNEPTAEITKVGSAFATLLRHGRQAKPARRRSPMGHLLRLLAPSA
;
A
#
# COMPACT_ATOMS: atom_id res chain seq x y z
N MET A 1 -0.94 -8.64 -26.26
CA MET A 1 -2.18 -8.15 -25.64
C MET A 1 -2.69 -6.98 -26.44
N SER A 2 -3.97 -6.98 -26.78
CA SER A 2 -4.62 -5.82 -27.38
C SER A 2 -4.96 -4.78 -26.30
N TRP A 3 -5.16 -3.53 -26.69
CA TRP A 3 -5.71 -2.49 -25.80
C TRP A 3 -7.04 -2.91 -25.16
N ASN A 4 -7.85 -3.68 -25.89
CA ASN A 4 -9.11 -4.21 -25.39
C ASN A 4 -8.88 -5.22 -24.24
N ASP A 5 -7.88 -6.09 -24.35
CA ASP A 5 -7.55 -7.05 -23.28
C ASP A 5 -7.13 -6.33 -21.99
N PHE A 6 -6.45 -5.20 -22.10
CA PHE A 6 -6.06 -4.40 -20.95
C PHE A 6 -7.30 -3.85 -20.21
N TYR A 7 -8.24 -3.22 -20.93
CA TYR A 7 -9.46 -2.68 -20.32
C TYR A 7 -10.33 -3.78 -19.72
N GLN A 8 -10.49 -4.91 -20.40
CA GLN A 8 -11.24 -6.05 -19.88
C GLN A 8 -10.64 -6.57 -18.57
N ARG A 9 -9.31 -6.74 -18.51
CA ARG A 9 -8.65 -7.16 -17.26
C ARG A 9 -8.86 -6.14 -16.15
N ARG A 10 -8.75 -4.84 -16.42
CA ARG A 10 -9.02 -3.79 -15.42
C ARG A 10 -10.44 -3.89 -14.88
N ASP A 11 -11.43 -4.01 -15.76
CA ASP A 11 -12.84 -4.05 -15.38
C ASP A 11 -13.18 -5.32 -14.56
N ILE A 12 -12.51 -6.45 -14.87
CA ILE A 12 -12.58 -7.68 -14.06
C ILE A 12 -12.00 -7.46 -12.66
N LEU A 13 -10.84 -6.82 -12.53
CA LEU A 13 -10.25 -6.52 -11.22
C LEU A 13 -11.16 -5.61 -10.39
N GLU A 14 -11.81 -4.63 -11.01
CA GLU A 14 -12.78 -3.78 -10.32
C GLU A 14 -14.05 -4.53 -9.92
N ALA A 15 -14.54 -5.43 -10.75
CA ALA A 15 -15.68 -6.29 -10.42
C ALA A 15 -15.37 -7.24 -9.26
N ALA A 16 -14.16 -7.83 -9.21
CA ALA A 16 -13.70 -8.63 -8.09
C ALA A 16 -13.69 -7.83 -6.77
N LEU A 17 -13.21 -6.59 -6.80
CA LEU A 17 -13.24 -5.72 -5.62
C LEU A 17 -14.67 -5.33 -5.20
N ARG A 18 -15.60 -5.18 -6.14
CA ARG A 18 -17.02 -4.97 -5.81
C ARG A 18 -17.63 -6.20 -5.15
N GLN A 19 -17.36 -7.40 -5.65
CA GLN A 19 -17.81 -8.66 -5.04
C GLN A 19 -17.31 -8.79 -3.59
N ALA A 20 -16.05 -8.45 -3.35
CA ALA A 20 -15.42 -8.53 -2.03
C ALA A 20 -15.86 -7.44 -1.04
N GLY A 21 -16.59 -6.41 -1.48
CA GLY A 21 -16.75 -5.15 -0.75
C GLY A 21 -17.17 -5.29 0.72
N HIS A 22 -18.12 -6.17 1.02
CA HIS A 22 -18.59 -6.41 2.39
C HIS A 22 -17.89 -7.59 3.09
N HIS A 23 -17.26 -8.47 2.32
CA HIS A 23 -16.65 -9.71 2.79
C HIS A 23 -15.26 -9.91 2.18
N PRO A 24 -14.27 -9.04 2.49
CA PRO A 24 -12.96 -9.07 1.84
C PRO A 24 -12.14 -10.32 2.17
N ALA A 25 -12.50 -11.05 3.24
CA ALA A 25 -11.84 -12.30 3.62
C ALA A 25 -12.35 -13.52 2.86
N ASP A 26 -13.53 -13.44 2.26
CA ASP A 26 -14.15 -14.57 1.58
C ASP A 26 -13.44 -14.84 0.24
N PRO A 27 -13.43 -16.10 -0.24
CA PRO A 27 -12.94 -16.42 -1.57
C PRO A 27 -13.71 -15.68 -2.67
N LEU A 28 -13.00 -15.19 -3.68
CA LEU A 28 -13.60 -14.58 -4.87
C LEU A 28 -14.12 -15.67 -5.80
N SER A 29 -15.41 -15.64 -6.12
CA SER A 29 -15.99 -16.56 -7.10
C SER A 29 -15.83 -15.99 -8.52
N LEU A 30 -14.99 -16.64 -9.33
CA LEU A 30 -14.76 -16.24 -10.73
C LEU A 30 -16.03 -16.31 -11.58
N ASP A 31 -16.95 -17.21 -11.26
CA ASP A 31 -18.21 -17.40 -12.00
C ASP A 31 -19.17 -16.21 -11.81
N GLU A 32 -19.05 -15.51 -10.69
CA GLU A 32 -19.85 -14.33 -10.38
C GLU A 32 -19.23 -13.04 -10.95
N ILE A 33 -18.00 -13.10 -11.48
CA ILE A 33 -17.29 -11.96 -12.06
C ILE A 33 -17.38 -12.01 -13.59
N PRO A 34 -18.10 -11.07 -14.24
CA PRO A 34 -18.25 -11.08 -15.70
C PRO A 34 -16.92 -11.10 -16.45
N GLY A 35 -16.73 -12.13 -17.27
CA GLY A 35 -15.54 -12.30 -18.12
C GLY A 35 -14.28 -12.81 -17.41
N ALA A 36 -14.32 -13.07 -16.09
CA ALA A 36 -13.14 -13.49 -15.34
C ALA A 36 -12.57 -14.83 -15.82
N ALA A 37 -13.43 -15.83 -16.02
CA ALA A 37 -13.02 -17.17 -16.46
C ALA A 37 -12.27 -17.20 -17.82
N LYS A 38 -12.37 -16.13 -18.63
CA LYS A 38 -11.63 -15.99 -19.89
C LYS A 38 -10.17 -15.57 -19.66
N TYR A 39 -9.89 -14.84 -18.59
CA TYR A 39 -8.59 -14.21 -18.33
C TYR A 39 -7.84 -14.78 -17.13
N PHE A 40 -8.53 -15.49 -16.26
CA PHE A 40 -8.02 -16.09 -15.04
C PHE A 40 -8.57 -17.51 -14.92
N ALA A 41 -7.69 -18.49 -14.83
CA ALA A 41 -8.05 -19.89 -14.65
C ALA A 41 -8.40 -20.22 -13.19
N THR A 42 -7.85 -19.47 -12.25
CA THR A 42 -8.03 -19.69 -10.81
C THR A 42 -8.13 -18.37 -10.04
N GLU A 43 -8.71 -18.43 -8.84
CA GLU A 43 -8.72 -17.31 -7.92
C GLU A 43 -7.30 -16.82 -7.61
N ALA A 44 -6.33 -17.74 -7.47
CA ALA A 44 -4.95 -17.40 -7.20
C ALA A 44 -4.35 -16.47 -8.28
N GLU A 45 -4.63 -16.73 -9.56
CA GLU A 45 -4.18 -15.84 -10.65
C GLU A 45 -4.84 -14.46 -10.58
N LEU A 46 -6.11 -14.39 -10.21
CA LEU A 46 -6.82 -13.13 -10.00
C LEU A 46 -6.22 -12.35 -8.82
N LEU A 47 -5.93 -13.01 -7.70
CA LEU A 47 -5.30 -12.42 -6.52
C LEU A 47 -3.89 -11.91 -6.84
N VAL A 48 -3.09 -12.66 -7.59
CA VAL A 48 -1.76 -12.20 -8.06
C VAL A 48 -1.89 -10.95 -8.92
N ALA A 49 -2.90 -10.86 -9.78
CA ALA A 49 -3.15 -9.64 -10.56
C ALA A 49 -3.62 -8.45 -9.70
N LEU A 50 -4.39 -8.71 -8.64
CA LEU A 50 -4.73 -7.69 -7.64
C LEU A 50 -3.49 -7.21 -6.87
N GLN A 51 -2.59 -8.11 -6.48
CA GLN A 51 -1.31 -7.74 -5.84
C GLN A 51 -0.43 -6.92 -6.79
N TYR A 52 -0.42 -7.27 -8.08
CA TYR A 52 0.26 -6.45 -9.09
C TYR A 52 -0.36 -5.05 -9.19
N LYS A 53 -1.68 -4.94 -9.26
CA LYS A 53 -2.41 -3.65 -9.21
C LYS A 53 -2.03 -2.84 -7.96
N TRP A 54 -2.00 -3.48 -6.80
CA TRP A 54 -1.57 -2.84 -5.55
C TRP A 54 -0.15 -2.30 -5.65
N SER A 55 0.80 -3.08 -6.16
CA SER A 55 2.18 -2.62 -6.31
C SER A 55 2.31 -1.39 -7.22
N LEU A 56 1.54 -1.31 -8.31
CA LEU A 56 1.51 -0.13 -9.18
C LEU A 56 0.96 1.11 -8.45
N VAL A 57 -0.17 0.96 -7.77
CA VAL A 57 -0.80 2.02 -6.98
C VAL A 57 0.14 2.52 -5.90
N PHE A 58 0.65 1.62 -5.07
CA PHE A 58 1.50 1.97 -3.95
C PHE A 58 2.81 2.65 -4.40
N ASN A 59 3.45 2.13 -5.45
CA ASN A 59 4.63 2.77 -6.03
C ASN A 59 4.32 4.16 -6.62
N GLY A 60 3.11 4.37 -7.14
CA GLY A 60 2.65 5.69 -7.58
C GLY A 60 2.59 6.68 -6.41
N HIS A 61 1.99 6.29 -5.29
CA HIS A 61 1.95 7.13 -4.08
C HIS A 61 3.34 7.37 -3.49
N LEU A 62 4.20 6.35 -3.46
CA LEU A 62 5.59 6.50 -3.01
C LEU A 62 6.34 7.54 -3.85
N ARG A 63 6.24 7.43 -5.18
CA ARG A 63 6.90 8.39 -6.08
C ARG A 63 6.39 9.81 -5.88
N ALA A 64 5.08 9.98 -5.65
CA ALA A 64 4.50 11.29 -5.41
C ALA A 64 5.01 11.92 -4.11
N GLU A 65 5.09 11.17 -3.01
CA GLU A 65 5.61 11.67 -1.73
C GLU A 65 7.12 11.94 -1.78
N MET A 66 7.89 11.13 -2.52
CA MET A 66 9.35 11.27 -2.63
C MET A 66 9.81 12.35 -3.63
N ALA A 67 8.92 12.82 -4.51
CA ALA A 67 9.22 13.88 -5.48
C ALA A 67 9.01 15.30 -4.92
N ASP A 68 8.55 15.41 -3.67
CA ASP A 68 8.27 16.69 -3.03
C ASP A 68 9.59 17.42 -2.66
N PRO A 69 9.85 18.63 -3.21
CA PRO A 69 11.10 19.37 -3.03
C PRO A 69 11.41 19.74 -1.58
N ASP A 70 10.41 19.78 -0.71
CA ASP A 70 10.57 20.12 0.71
C ASP A 70 11.40 19.07 1.48
N TYR A 71 11.68 17.90 0.90
CA TYR A 71 12.54 16.84 1.47
C TYR A 71 14.03 16.96 1.14
N ALA A 72 14.46 18.03 0.47
CA ALA A 72 15.85 18.19 0.03
C ALA A 72 16.85 18.58 1.16
N ASP A 73 16.38 18.99 2.34
CA ASP A 73 17.22 19.71 3.32
C ASP A 73 17.04 19.25 4.79
N HIS A 74 16.46 18.06 5.04
CA HIS A 74 16.18 17.54 6.40
C HIS A 74 16.79 16.14 6.62
N ASP A 75 16.79 15.68 7.88
CA ASP A 75 17.41 14.44 8.34
C ASP A 75 16.83 13.23 7.58
N LEU A 76 17.57 12.79 6.55
CA LEU A 76 17.08 11.97 5.44
C LEU A 76 16.36 10.68 5.86
N ALA A 77 16.65 10.13 7.03
CA ALA A 77 16.05 8.88 7.50
C ALA A 77 14.64 9.06 8.08
N LEU A 78 14.44 10.04 8.97
CA LEU A 78 13.13 10.29 9.58
C LEU A 78 12.11 10.77 8.53
N ASP A 79 12.57 11.60 7.60
CA ASP A 79 11.72 12.11 6.52
C ASP A 79 11.26 11.01 5.55
N ARG A 80 12.13 10.03 5.26
CA ARG A 80 11.78 8.87 4.41
C ARG A 80 10.74 7.99 5.08
N VAL A 81 10.88 7.71 6.39
CA VAL A 81 9.89 6.95 7.14
C VAL A 81 8.53 7.65 7.12
N ASP A 82 8.50 8.97 7.32
CA ASP A 82 7.27 9.77 7.29
C ASP A 82 6.65 9.81 5.88
N ALA A 83 7.47 9.95 4.83
CA ALA A 83 7.01 9.92 3.44
C ALA A 83 6.41 8.57 3.06
N VAL A 84 7.07 7.46 3.39
CA VAL A 84 6.53 6.11 3.17
C VAL A 84 5.24 5.91 3.97
N THR A 85 5.19 6.39 5.21
CA THR A 85 3.99 6.30 6.06
C THR A 85 2.80 7.04 5.45
N ARG A 86 3.00 8.25 4.92
CA ARG A 86 1.94 9.00 4.25
C ARG A 86 1.51 8.34 2.94
N ALA A 87 2.46 7.87 2.14
CA ALA A 87 2.17 7.13 0.91
C ALA A 87 1.32 5.88 1.19
N TRP A 88 1.72 5.08 2.19
CA TRP A 88 0.99 3.90 2.62
C TRP A 88 -0.42 4.25 3.09
N ASN A 89 -0.55 5.24 3.97
CA ASN A 89 -1.84 5.63 4.53
C ASN A 89 -2.79 6.17 3.46
N ARG A 90 -2.29 6.93 2.48
CA ARG A 90 -3.09 7.42 1.35
C ARG A 90 -3.50 6.27 0.43
N ALA A 91 -2.55 5.44 0.00
CA ALA A 91 -2.83 4.29 -0.87
C ALA A 91 -3.86 3.34 -0.24
N THR A 92 -3.70 3.02 1.04
CA THR A 92 -4.65 2.16 1.77
C THR A 92 -6.01 2.83 2.02
N ALA A 93 -6.07 4.16 2.18
CA ALA A 93 -7.34 4.87 2.30
C ALA A 93 -8.12 4.86 0.98
N GLU A 94 -7.44 5.10 -0.14
CA GLU A 94 -8.06 5.16 -1.47
C GLU A 94 -8.41 3.77 -2.02
N HIS A 95 -7.69 2.73 -1.58
CA HIS A 95 -7.84 1.35 -2.04
C HIS A 95 -8.07 0.36 -0.89
N GLU A 96 -8.92 0.72 0.07
CA GLU A 96 -9.17 -0.04 1.30
C GLU A 96 -9.60 -1.49 1.03
N THR A 97 -10.59 -1.70 0.15
CA THR A 97 -11.06 -3.05 -0.20
C THR A 97 -9.97 -3.90 -0.85
N LEU A 98 -9.14 -3.30 -1.72
CA LEU A 98 -8.03 -4.01 -2.34
C LEU A 98 -7.01 -4.48 -1.31
N ARG A 99 -6.62 -3.59 -0.39
CA ARG A 99 -5.69 -3.93 0.69
C ARG A 99 -6.26 -5.01 1.59
N ALA A 100 -7.54 -4.89 1.98
CA ALA A 100 -8.22 -5.87 2.84
C ALA A 100 -8.30 -7.26 2.20
N VAL A 101 -8.64 -7.35 0.91
CA VAL A 101 -8.66 -8.61 0.15
C VAL A 101 -7.28 -9.25 0.14
N LEU A 102 -6.24 -8.48 -0.17
CA LEU A 102 -4.87 -8.99 -0.23
C LEU A 102 -4.38 -9.45 1.14
N ASP A 103 -4.63 -8.69 2.20
CA ASP A 103 -4.26 -9.05 3.57
C ASP A 103 -4.92 -10.36 4.01
N ALA A 104 -6.22 -10.54 3.76
CA ALA A 104 -6.92 -11.77 4.12
C ALA A 104 -6.53 -12.97 3.23
N ALA A 105 -6.16 -12.71 1.98
CA ALA A 105 -5.76 -13.76 1.04
C ALA A 105 -4.37 -14.35 1.33
N LEU A 106 -3.49 -13.65 2.07
CA LEU A 106 -2.12 -14.12 2.35
C LEU A 106 -2.07 -15.47 3.06
N GLU A 107 -3.03 -15.76 3.95
CA GLU A 107 -3.07 -17.03 4.69
C GLU A 107 -3.52 -18.21 3.81
N ARG A 108 -4.37 -17.94 2.81
CA ARG A 108 -5.01 -18.97 1.98
C ARG A 108 -4.42 -19.12 0.57
N CYS A 109 -3.60 -18.16 0.12
CA CYS A 109 -3.03 -18.14 -1.22
C CYS A 109 -1.51 -17.99 -1.20
N PRO A 110 -0.75 -19.10 -1.11
CA PRO A 110 0.72 -19.08 -1.09
C PRO A 110 1.36 -18.41 -2.31
N ALA A 111 0.65 -18.36 -3.45
CA ALA A 111 1.12 -17.69 -4.66
C ALA A 111 1.34 -16.18 -4.48
N LEU A 112 0.75 -15.56 -3.46
CA LEU A 112 0.95 -14.15 -3.13
C LEU A 112 2.26 -13.87 -2.39
N LEU A 113 2.85 -14.87 -1.73
CA LEU A 113 3.99 -14.68 -0.84
C LEU A 113 5.18 -13.97 -1.52
N PRO A 114 5.63 -14.36 -2.73
CA PRO A 114 6.79 -13.72 -3.35
C PRO A 114 6.57 -12.22 -3.62
N SER A 115 5.36 -11.84 -4.06
CA SER A 115 5.01 -10.44 -4.33
C SER A 115 4.79 -9.65 -3.05
N HIS A 116 4.26 -10.28 -2.00
CA HIS A 116 4.14 -9.66 -0.69
C HIS A 116 5.52 -9.40 -0.07
N GLU A 117 6.43 -10.37 -0.10
CA GLU A 117 7.80 -10.18 0.39
C GLU A 117 8.54 -9.08 -0.39
N ALA A 118 8.29 -8.96 -1.71
CA ALA A 118 8.83 -7.86 -2.51
C ALA A 118 8.30 -6.49 -2.07
N GLU A 119 7.03 -6.40 -1.72
CA GLU A 119 6.42 -5.20 -1.13
C GLU A 119 7.08 -4.86 0.22
N LEU A 120 7.26 -5.85 1.11
CA LEU A 120 7.92 -5.65 2.40
C LEU A 120 9.35 -5.13 2.24
N ARG A 121 10.12 -5.72 1.32
CA ARG A 121 11.47 -5.24 1.02
C ARG A 121 11.46 -3.82 0.45
N THR A 122 10.48 -3.49 -0.39
CA THR A 122 10.31 -2.13 -0.92
C THR A 122 10.07 -1.14 0.22
N LEU A 123 9.22 -1.47 1.19
CA LEU A 123 8.98 -0.64 2.38
C LEU A 123 10.27 -0.38 3.17
N ALA A 124 11.02 -1.43 3.50
CA ALA A 124 12.26 -1.30 4.28
C ALA A 124 13.30 -0.42 3.57
N LEU A 125 13.55 -0.69 2.29
CA LEU A 125 14.57 0.03 1.51
C LEU A 125 14.18 1.49 1.26
N THR A 126 12.92 1.75 0.89
CA THR A 126 12.46 3.12 0.59
C THR A 126 12.39 3.99 1.83
N ALA A 127 12.07 3.40 3.00
CA ALA A 127 12.11 4.09 4.28
C ALA A 127 13.54 4.28 4.82
N GLY A 128 14.56 3.67 4.20
CA GLY A 128 15.95 3.71 4.69
C GLY A 128 16.17 2.91 5.96
N LEU A 129 15.30 1.94 6.25
CA LEU A 129 15.37 1.08 7.44
C LEU A 129 16.27 -0.15 7.24
N ALA A 130 16.66 -0.43 6.00
CA ALA A 130 17.59 -1.48 5.63
C ALA A 130 18.45 -1.04 4.44
N ASP A 131 19.65 -1.60 4.32
CA ASP A 131 20.53 -1.45 3.17
C ASP A 131 20.29 -2.57 2.14
N GLY A 132 20.49 -2.27 0.85
CA GLY A 132 20.37 -3.24 -0.23
C GLY A 132 21.46 -4.32 -0.23
N ASN A 133 22.53 -4.16 0.56
CA ASN A 133 23.57 -5.16 0.76
C ASN A 133 23.23 -6.21 1.84
N GLU A 134 22.18 -5.99 2.62
CA GLU A 134 21.73 -6.92 3.65
C GLU A 134 21.09 -8.19 3.04
N PRO A 135 21.08 -9.32 3.76
CA PRO A 135 20.38 -10.52 3.32
C PRO A 135 18.89 -10.23 3.09
N THR A 136 18.34 -10.74 1.98
CA THR A 136 16.93 -10.49 1.61
C THR A 136 15.94 -10.86 2.70
N ALA A 137 16.22 -11.91 3.47
CA ALA A 137 15.38 -12.33 4.60
C ALA A 137 15.34 -11.28 5.73
N GLU A 138 16.45 -10.61 6.02
CA GLU A 138 16.50 -9.55 7.05
C GLU A 138 15.77 -8.30 6.57
N ILE A 139 15.97 -7.89 5.30
CA ILE A 139 15.22 -6.78 4.70
C ILE A 139 13.72 -7.05 4.75
N THR A 140 13.29 -8.27 4.40
CA THR A 140 11.86 -8.68 4.49
C THR A 140 11.34 -8.61 5.92
N LYS A 141 12.14 -9.02 6.91
CA LYS A 141 11.77 -8.98 8.34
C LYS A 141 11.61 -7.55 8.85
N VAL A 142 12.53 -6.65 8.51
CA VAL A 142 12.42 -5.21 8.80
C VAL A 142 11.16 -4.64 8.15
N GLY A 143 10.93 -4.96 6.88
CA GLY A 143 9.74 -4.54 6.15
C GLY A 143 8.43 -5.04 6.79
N SER A 144 8.40 -6.29 7.25
CA SER A 144 7.27 -6.89 7.96
C SER A 144 6.96 -6.16 9.28
N ALA A 145 7.99 -5.86 10.06
CA ALA A 145 7.85 -5.09 11.29
C ALA A 145 7.30 -3.69 11.00
N PHE A 146 7.83 -3.02 9.98
CA PHE A 146 7.36 -1.69 9.60
C PHE A 146 5.92 -1.70 9.08
N ALA A 147 5.55 -2.66 8.21
CA ALA A 147 4.17 -2.83 7.73
C ALA A 147 3.18 -3.05 8.89
N THR A 148 3.59 -3.79 9.92
CA THR A 148 2.78 -4.00 11.13
C THR A 148 2.57 -2.70 11.90
N LEU A 149 3.60 -1.87 12.06
CA LEU A 149 3.48 -0.54 12.66
C LEU A 149 2.56 0.37 11.84
N LEU A 150 2.68 0.36 10.51
CA LEU A 150 1.81 1.16 9.63
C LEU A 150 0.33 0.77 9.77
N ARG A 151 0.02 -0.53 9.86
CA ARG A 151 -1.34 -1.03 10.08
C ARG A 151 -1.91 -0.59 11.43
N HIS A 152 -1.14 -0.70 12.51
CA HIS A 152 -1.58 -0.25 13.84
C HIS A 152 -1.68 1.28 13.95
N GLY A 153 -0.76 2.02 13.33
CA GLY A 153 -0.76 3.48 13.31
C GLY A 153 -1.98 4.07 12.63
N ARG A 154 -2.53 3.40 11.61
CA ARG A 154 -3.80 3.79 10.95
C ARG A 154 -5.02 3.57 11.85
N GLN A 155 -5.01 2.52 12.68
CA GLN A 155 -6.10 2.23 13.63
C GLN A 155 -6.11 3.24 14.79
N ALA A 156 -4.96 3.81 15.13
CA ALA A 156 -4.87 4.91 16.07
C ALA A 156 -5.42 6.20 15.43
N LYS A 157 -6.47 6.78 16.03
CA LYS A 157 -7.07 8.05 15.60
C LYS A 157 -5.97 9.11 15.39
N PRO A 158 -5.95 9.85 14.26
CA PRO A 158 -4.84 10.75 13.97
C PRO A 158 -4.70 11.77 15.09
N ALA A 159 -3.51 11.82 15.71
CA ALA A 159 -3.16 12.88 16.62
C ALA A 159 -3.31 14.21 15.87
N ARG A 160 -4.14 15.10 16.41
CA ARG A 160 -4.51 16.38 15.81
C ARG A 160 -3.23 17.12 15.40
N ARG A 161 -3.03 17.27 14.09
CA ARG A 161 -1.86 17.93 13.47
C ARG A 161 -1.65 19.29 14.14
N ARG A 162 -0.47 19.54 14.73
CA ARG A 162 -0.09 20.91 15.11
C ARG A 162 0.07 21.71 13.82
N SER A 163 -0.86 22.61 13.53
CA SER A 163 -0.78 23.45 12.35
C SER A 163 0.42 24.40 12.46
N PRO A 164 1.14 24.68 11.36
CA PRO A 164 2.20 25.69 11.36
C PRO A 164 1.67 27.09 11.73
N MET A 165 0.37 27.34 11.51
CA MET A 165 -0.36 28.51 11.98
C MET A 165 -0.41 28.65 13.51
N GLY A 166 -0.33 27.55 14.27
CA GLY A 166 -0.31 27.58 15.73
C GLY A 166 1.00 28.16 16.30
N HIS A 167 2.11 28.07 15.55
CA HIS A 167 3.38 28.69 15.94
C HIS A 167 3.36 30.20 15.64
N LEU A 168 2.80 30.60 14.49
CA LEU A 168 2.62 32.01 14.12
C LEU A 168 1.65 32.74 15.06
N LEU A 169 0.55 32.11 15.48
CA LEU A 169 -0.39 32.70 16.43
C LEU A 169 0.20 32.84 17.85
N ARG A 170 1.20 32.03 18.22
CA ARG A 170 1.93 32.18 19.50
C ARG A 170 2.93 33.32 19.50
N LEU A 171 3.49 33.67 18.34
CA LEU A 171 4.37 34.82 18.17
C LEU A 171 3.63 36.16 18.12
N LEU A 172 2.31 36.13 17.93
CA LEU A 172 1.43 37.31 17.88
C LEU A 172 0.63 37.54 19.17
N ALA A 173 0.80 36.69 20.19
CA ALA A 173 0.20 36.94 21.49
C ALA A 173 1.01 38.04 22.21
N PRO A 174 0.40 39.17 22.60
CA PRO A 174 1.11 40.21 23.33
C PRO A 174 1.46 39.70 24.73
N SER A 175 2.74 39.78 25.08
CA SER A 175 3.19 39.61 26.47
C SER A 175 2.55 40.71 27.32
N ALA A 176 1.54 40.34 28.11
CA ALA A 176 1.02 41.15 29.21
C ALA A 176 1.70 40.74 30.52
#